data_AF-A0A930ERZ2-F1
#
_entry.id   AF-A0A930ERZ2-F1
#
_cell.length_a   1.000
_cell.length_b   1.000
_cell.length_c   1.000
_cell.angle_alpha   90.00
_cell.angle_beta   90.00
_cell.angle_gamma   90.00
#
_symmetry.space_group_name_H-M   'P 1'
#
loop_
_entity.id
_entity.type
_entity.pdbx_description
1 polymer ?
#
loop_
_entity_poly.entity_id
_entity_poly.type
_entity_poly.pdbx_seq_one_letter_code
_entity_poly.pdbx_strand_id
1 'polypeptide(L)'
;MIIDGKKFTEISSDNKSVVTFQRTIFENLKPLMDAFEIGVIHDISFDDNAVHKIYTDPMTFSKNESGYTLSFILTDVPQKDIDARAYNETKPLIKQYLQIADIATVYKYIKYLDKWTAGEEYQKDMRIAHNGIVYVVLSKHIAEDGKTPDKALGLYVIAKNDGSGNPKPQYQNWVKGKEYNSGDVVIHKGILWECTWNNNAREPSELALGWKKK
;
A
#
# COMPACT_ATOMS: atom_id res chain seq x y z
N MET A 1 24.08 -2.86 26.92
CA MET A 1 22.85 -2.55 26.18
C MET A 1 22.79 -3.22 24.80
N ILE A 2 21.60 -3.58 24.34
CA ILE A 2 21.31 -4.00 22.96
C ILE A 2 20.32 -3.00 22.35
N ILE A 3 20.57 -2.57 21.11
CA ILE A 3 19.74 -1.61 20.36
C ILE A 3 19.55 -2.18 18.96
N ASP A 4 18.30 -2.43 18.58
CA ASP A 4 17.93 -3.02 17.28
C ASP A 4 18.77 -4.26 16.95
N GLY A 5 19.01 -5.10 17.96
CA GLY A 5 19.80 -6.33 17.88
C GLY A 5 21.32 -6.15 17.90
N LYS A 6 21.84 -4.92 17.92
CA LYS A 6 23.27 -4.62 18.01
C LYS A 6 23.69 -4.36 19.46
N LYS A 7 24.80 -4.96 19.90
CA LYS A 7 25.31 -4.79 21.26
C LYS A 7 26.22 -3.57 21.35
N PHE A 8 25.98 -2.73 22.37
CA PHE A 8 26.80 -1.59 22.71
C PHE A 8 27.23 -1.63 24.18
N THR A 9 28.39 -1.04 24.47
CA THR A 9 28.89 -0.84 25.84
C THR A 9 28.73 0.64 26.23
N GLU A 10 27.77 0.87 27.09
CA GLU A 10 27.41 2.11 27.78
C GLU A 10 28.15 2.26 29.11
N ILE A 11 28.13 3.47 29.67
CA ILE A 11 28.42 3.69 31.08
C ILE A 11 27.21 3.23 31.89
N SER A 12 27.41 2.26 32.79
CA SER A 12 26.35 1.74 33.65
C SER A 12 25.78 2.87 34.54
N SER A 13 24.46 2.91 34.63
CA SER A 13 23.71 3.96 35.33
C SER A 13 22.36 3.38 35.78
N ASP A 14 21.94 3.73 36.99
CA ASP A 14 20.59 3.40 37.49
C ASP A 14 19.49 4.23 36.80
N ASN A 15 19.86 5.38 36.20
CA ASN A 15 18.96 6.21 35.42
C ASN A 15 18.83 5.62 34.00
N LYS A 16 17.64 5.09 33.68
CA LYS A 16 17.31 4.52 32.37
C LYS A 16 16.75 5.55 31.37
N SER A 17 16.55 6.80 31.77
CA SER A 17 16.07 7.89 30.90
C SER A 17 17.21 8.59 30.15
N VAL A 18 18.47 8.29 30.48
CA VAL A 18 19.65 8.80 29.77
C VAL A 18 20.64 7.67 29.64
N VAL A 19 21.14 7.45 28.42
CA VAL A 19 22.27 6.55 28.18
C VAL A 19 23.48 7.35 27.76
N THR A 20 24.65 6.95 28.28
CA THR A 20 25.91 7.63 27.98
C THR A 20 26.94 6.63 27.48
N PHE A 21 27.67 7.01 26.44
CA PHE A 21 28.75 6.23 25.86
C PHE A 21 30.04 7.03 25.92
N GLN A 22 31.15 6.34 26.22
CA GLN A 22 32.48 6.93 26.15
C GLN A 22 33.40 6.10 25.25
N ARG A 23 34.16 6.77 24.39
CA ARG A 23 35.17 6.16 23.52
C ARG A 23 36.44 7.00 23.53
N THR A 24 37.59 6.34 23.52
CA THR A 24 38.90 7.02 23.44
C THR A 24 39.16 7.63 22.06
N ILE A 25 38.58 7.03 21.01
CA ILE A 25 38.70 7.45 19.60
C ILE A 25 37.35 7.98 19.13
N PHE A 26 37.33 9.17 18.54
CA PHE A 26 36.11 9.84 18.06
C PHE A 26 35.36 9.01 17.00
N GLU A 27 36.08 8.41 16.03
CA GLU A 27 35.48 7.58 14.97
C GLU A 27 34.67 6.39 15.51
N ASN A 28 34.98 5.92 16.71
CA ASN A 28 34.23 4.84 17.36
C ASN A 28 32.86 5.30 17.89
N LEU A 29 32.55 6.59 17.85
CA LEU A 29 31.21 7.13 18.12
C LEU A 29 30.30 7.06 16.89
N LYS A 30 30.86 6.98 15.67
CA LYS A 30 30.04 6.94 14.45
C LYS A 30 29.00 5.81 14.47
N PRO A 31 29.32 4.55 14.86
CA PRO A 31 28.32 3.50 14.93
C PRO A 31 27.20 3.76 15.94
N LEU A 32 27.45 4.57 16.98
CA LEU A 32 26.41 5.00 17.93
C LEU A 32 25.52 6.06 17.30
N MET A 33 26.12 7.08 16.67
CA MET A 33 25.37 8.13 15.97
C MET A 33 24.50 7.56 14.85
N ASP A 34 25.01 6.55 14.12
CA ASP A 34 24.26 5.86 13.06
C ASP A 34 23.16 4.93 13.60
N ALA A 35 23.21 4.54 14.88
CA ALA A 35 22.26 3.61 15.50
C ALA A 35 21.10 4.32 16.22
N PHE A 36 21.30 5.56 16.65
CA PHE A 36 20.29 6.37 17.36
C PHE A 36 19.72 7.41 16.39
N GLU A 37 18.58 7.09 15.77
CA GLU A 37 17.92 7.95 14.80
C GLU A 37 16.73 8.67 15.45
N ILE A 38 16.71 10.00 15.33
CA ILE A 38 15.66 10.83 15.93
C ILE A 38 14.32 10.53 15.27
N GLY A 39 13.29 10.36 16.08
CA GLY A 39 11.92 10.07 15.60
C GLY A 39 11.70 8.62 15.17
N VAL A 40 12.71 7.75 15.30
CA VAL A 40 12.59 6.31 15.09
C VAL A 40 12.33 5.59 16.41
N ILE A 41 11.42 4.62 16.37
CA ILE A 41 11.17 3.72 17.50
C ILE A 41 12.26 2.64 17.51
N HIS A 42 13.10 2.64 18.53
CA HIS A 42 14.16 1.64 18.72
C HIS A 42 13.74 0.53 19.68
N ASP A 43 14.26 -0.67 19.43
CA ASP A 43 14.14 -1.81 20.33
C ASP A 43 15.38 -1.85 21.23
N ILE A 44 15.21 -1.40 22.47
CA ILE A 44 16.29 -1.26 23.43
C ILE A 44 16.14 -2.29 24.54
N SER A 45 17.20 -3.06 24.77
CA SER A 45 17.30 -3.93 25.95
C SER A 45 18.48 -3.52 26.82
N PHE A 46 18.21 -3.39 28.11
CA PHE A 46 19.23 -3.18 29.14
C PHE A 46 19.67 -4.55 29.69
N ASP A 47 20.14 -4.59 30.94
CA ASP A 47 20.56 -5.84 31.60
C ASP A 47 19.38 -6.70 32.08
N ASP A 48 18.14 -6.22 31.93
CA ASP A 48 16.92 -6.90 32.37
C ASP A 48 16.33 -7.88 31.33
N ASN A 49 16.97 -8.03 30.17
CA ASN A 49 16.51 -8.82 29.02
C ASN A 49 15.11 -8.43 28.50
N ALA A 50 14.51 -7.35 29.01
CA ALA A 50 13.27 -6.81 28.50
C ALA A 50 13.58 -5.91 27.30
N VAL A 51 12.75 -5.99 26.27
CA VAL A 51 12.84 -5.11 25.10
C VAL A 51 11.85 -3.98 25.26
N HIS A 52 12.36 -2.76 25.30
CA HIS A 52 11.60 -1.52 25.45
C HIS A 52 11.54 -0.80 24.10
N LYS A 53 10.39 -0.23 23.76
CA LYS A 53 10.22 0.63 22.58
C LYS A 53 10.52 2.06 23.00
N ILE A 54 11.60 2.64 22.49
CA ILE A 54 12.14 3.90 22.98
C ILE A 54 12.42 4.87 21.82
N TYR A 55 12.03 6.14 22.00
CA TYR A 55 12.53 7.26 21.21
C TYR A 55 13.84 7.76 21.79
N THR A 56 14.72 8.23 20.91
CA THR A 56 16.04 8.72 21.31
C THR A 56 16.30 10.11 20.78
N ASP A 57 16.84 10.97 21.65
CA ASP A 57 17.22 12.34 21.30
C ASP A 57 18.65 12.61 21.78
N PRO A 58 19.50 13.28 20.97
CA PRO A 58 20.84 13.66 21.42
C PRO A 58 20.74 14.64 22.58
N MET A 59 21.51 14.38 23.64
CA MET A 59 21.53 15.21 24.85
C MET A 59 22.80 16.05 24.93
N THR A 60 23.96 15.40 24.97
CA THR A 60 25.25 16.06 25.15
C THR A 60 26.35 15.36 24.38
N PHE A 61 27.28 16.13 23.84
CA PHE A 61 28.57 15.66 23.34
C PHE A 61 29.70 16.43 24.04
N SER A 62 30.71 15.73 24.53
CA SER A 62 31.86 16.35 25.21
C SER A 62 33.15 15.56 25.02
N LYS A 63 34.29 16.21 25.31
CA LYS A 63 35.62 15.60 25.33
C LYS A 63 36.29 15.90 26.67
N ASN A 64 36.90 14.90 27.28
CA ASN A 64 37.73 15.02 28.48
C ASN A 64 39.02 14.20 28.34
N GLU A 65 39.83 14.15 29.40
CA GLU A 65 41.11 13.40 29.42
C GLU A 65 40.92 11.90 29.12
N SER A 66 39.76 11.34 29.43
CA SER A 66 39.43 9.93 29.22
C SER A 66 38.83 9.62 27.84
N GLY A 67 38.51 10.64 27.02
CA GLY A 67 38.04 10.47 25.64
C GLY A 67 36.85 11.35 25.29
N TYR A 68 36.01 10.84 24.38
CA TYR A 68 34.80 11.48 23.86
C TYR A 68 33.56 10.83 24.47
N THR A 69 32.64 11.64 24.95
CA THR A 69 31.38 11.22 25.58
C THR A 69 30.20 11.69 24.75
N LEU A 70 29.23 10.79 24.53
CA LEU A 70 27.98 11.07 23.85
C LEU A 70 26.82 10.51 24.68
N SER A 71 25.81 11.34 24.94
CA SER A 71 24.63 10.96 25.72
C SER A 71 23.35 11.18 24.92
N PHE A 72 22.39 10.29 25.13
CA PHE A 72 21.05 10.35 24.55
C PHE A 72 19.99 10.34 25.65
N ILE A 73 18.95 11.14 25.49
CA ILE A 73 17.70 11.01 26.25
C ILE A 73 16.93 9.83 25.66
N LEU A 74 16.37 9.02 26.54
CA LEU A 74 15.52 7.88 26.23
C LEU A 74 14.11 8.19 26.71
N THR A 75 13.15 8.16 25.79
CA THR A 75 11.73 8.42 26.09
C THR A 75 10.90 7.21 25.70
N ASP A 76 10.06 6.72 26.61
CA ASP A 76 9.13 5.63 26.32
C ASP A 76 8.19 6.00 25.17
N VAL A 77 8.00 5.08 24.24
CA VAL A 77 7.11 5.29 23.10
C VAL A 77 5.66 5.07 23.56
N PRO A 78 4.74 6.02 23.32
CA PRO A 78 3.32 5.82 23.58
C PRO A 78 2.76 4.62 22.80
N GLN A 79 1.89 3.82 23.43
CA GLN A 79 1.28 2.65 22.77
C GLN A 79 0.62 2.99 21.42
N LYS A 80 -0.01 4.16 21.30
CA LYS A 80 -0.61 4.64 20.05
C LYS A 80 0.38 4.70 18.87
N ASP A 81 1.65 5.01 19.13
CA ASP A 81 2.68 5.19 18.11
C ASP A 81 3.27 3.83 17.71
N ILE A 82 3.35 2.89 18.68
CA ILE A 82 3.65 1.47 18.43
C ILE A 82 2.57 0.86 17.52
N ASP A 83 1.30 1.05 17.86
CA ASP A 83 0.17 0.54 17.09
C ASP A 83 0.12 1.14 15.68
N ALA A 84 0.40 2.45 15.55
CA ALA A 84 0.48 3.12 14.26
C ALA A 84 1.61 2.60 13.38
N ARG A 85 2.79 2.35 13.95
CA ARG A 85 3.92 1.71 13.25
C ARG A 85 3.53 0.32 12.76
N ALA A 86 3.02 -0.53 13.64
CA ALA A 86 2.61 -1.90 13.29
C ALA A 86 1.51 -1.91 12.19
N TYR A 87 0.56 -0.98 12.27
CA TYR A 87 -0.45 -0.77 11.23
C TYR A 87 0.18 -0.40 9.89
N ASN A 88 1.10 0.57 9.87
CA ASN A 88 1.74 1.04 8.64
C ASN A 88 2.63 -0.03 8.00
N GLU A 89 3.33 -0.84 8.80
CA GLU A 89 4.16 -1.95 8.31
C GLU A 89 3.31 -3.08 7.71
N THR A 90 2.15 -3.36 8.29
CA THR A 90 1.29 -4.48 7.85
C THR A 90 0.31 -4.10 6.74
N LYS A 91 -0.08 -2.82 6.64
CA LYS A 91 -1.05 -2.33 5.65
C LYS A 91 -0.71 -2.70 4.19
N PRO A 92 0.55 -2.57 3.70
CA PRO A 92 0.91 -3.01 2.36
C PRO A 92 0.68 -4.50 2.11
N LEU A 93 0.98 -5.35 3.11
CA LEU A 93 0.79 -6.80 3.01
C LEU A 93 -0.69 -7.16 2.95
N ILE A 94 -1.53 -6.52 3.76
CA ILE A 94 -2.99 -6.68 3.70
C ILE A 94 -3.48 -6.29 2.31
N LYS A 95 -3.06 -5.13 1.79
CA LYS A 95 -3.43 -4.65 0.46
C LYS A 95 -3.06 -5.65 -0.65
N GLN A 96 -1.86 -6.23 -0.60
CA GLN A 96 -1.44 -7.26 -1.55
C GLN A 96 -2.30 -8.53 -1.44
N TYR A 97 -2.56 -9.00 -0.22
CA TYR A 97 -3.39 -10.18 0.00
C TYR A 97 -4.83 -10.01 -0.51
N LEU A 98 -5.42 -8.82 -0.34
CA LEU A 98 -6.78 -8.54 -0.83
C LEU A 98 -6.92 -8.64 -2.35
N GLN A 99 -5.83 -8.56 -3.12
CA GLN A 99 -5.86 -8.78 -4.57
C GLN A 99 -6.19 -10.23 -4.95
N ILE A 100 -5.89 -11.20 -4.08
CA ILE A 100 -6.05 -12.64 -4.36
C ILE A 100 -7.03 -13.36 -3.43
N ALA A 101 -7.42 -12.74 -2.32
CA ALA A 101 -8.38 -13.31 -1.37
C ALA A 101 -9.74 -13.65 -2.01
N ASP A 102 -10.59 -14.39 -1.31
CA ASP A 102 -11.99 -14.53 -1.72
C ASP A 102 -12.73 -13.17 -1.59
N ILE A 103 -13.77 -12.97 -2.40
CA ILE A 103 -14.47 -11.68 -2.46
C ILE A 103 -15.11 -11.31 -1.12
N ALA A 104 -15.59 -12.28 -0.33
CA ALA A 104 -16.19 -12.00 0.98
C ALA A 104 -15.15 -11.38 1.93
N THR A 105 -13.94 -11.93 1.95
CA THR A 105 -12.80 -11.36 2.68
C THR A 105 -12.45 -9.95 2.18
N VAL A 106 -12.47 -9.70 0.87
CA VAL A 106 -12.22 -8.36 0.33
C VAL A 106 -13.26 -7.34 0.83
N TYR A 107 -14.54 -7.69 0.82
CA TYR A 107 -15.57 -6.79 1.35
C TYR A 107 -15.42 -6.54 2.86
N LYS A 108 -15.10 -7.57 3.65
CA LYS A 108 -14.86 -7.43 5.09
C LYS A 108 -13.73 -6.44 5.39
N TYR A 109 -12.70 -6.39 4.54
CA TYR A 109 -11.52 -5.56 4.73
C TYR A 109 -11.38 -4.45 3.67
N ILE A 110 -12.48 -4.02 3.05
CA ILE A 110 -12.49 -3.08 1.92
C ILE A 110 -11.78 -1.76 2.23
N LYS A 111 -11.76 -1.33 3.49
CA LYS A 111 -11.06 -0.11 3.94
C LYS A 111 -9.55 -0.12 3.70
N TYR A 112 -8.95 -1.30 3.50
CA TYR A 112 -7.53 -1.49 3.22
C TYR A 112 -7.22 -1.62 1.71
N LEU A 113 -8.25 -1.75 0.88
CA LEU A 113 -8.10 -1.77 -0.58
C LEU A 113 -7.82 -0.36 -1.09
N ASP A 114 -7.12 -0.24 -2.22
CA ASP A 114 -6.94 1.06 -2.85
C ASP A 114 -8.29 1.65 -3.26
N LYS A 115 -8.47 2.93 -2.92
CA LYS A 115 -9.63 3.68 -3.37
C LYS A 115 -9.41 4.14 -4.81
N TRP A 116 -10.46 4.06 -5.62
CA TRP A 116 -10.43 4.65 -6.96
C TRP A 116 -10.09 6.14 -6.88
N THR A 117 -9.12 6.57 -7.67
CA THR A 117 -8.66 7.96 -7.73
C THR A 117 -8.38 8.32 -9.18
N ALA A 118 -8.89 9.48 -9.64
CA ALA A 118 -8.61 9.97 -10.99
C ALA A 118 -7.10 10.27 -11.15
N GLY A 119 -6.55 9.98 -12.34
CA GLY A 119 -5.13 10.13 -12.66
C GLY A 119 -4.25 8.93 -12.31
N GLU A 120 -4.72 7.98 -11.51
CA GLU A 120 -3.99 6.75 -11.19
C GLU A 120 -3.97 5.77 -12.37
N GLU A 121 -2.88 5.02 -12.51
CA GLU A 121 -2.78 3.93 -13.49
C GLU A 121 -3.25 2.62 -12.87
N TYR A 122 -4.25 1.98 -13.49
CA TYR A 122 -4.76 0.69 -13.06
C TYR A 122 -4.35 -0.43 -14.01
N GLN A 123 -3.93 -1.56 -13.45
CA GLN A 123 -3.62 -2.77 -14.19
C GLN A 123 -4.84 -3.69 -14.26
N LYS A 124 -4.90 -4.52 -15.30
CA LYS A 124 -5.94 -5.54 -15.46
C LYS A 124 -5.98 -6.48 -14.24
N ASP A 125 -7.17 -6.91 -13.87
CA ASP A 125 -7.51 -7.83 -12.77
C ASP A 125 -7.25 -7.25 -11.37
N MET A 126 -6.76 -6.00 -11.26
CA MET A 126 -6.62 -5.29 -9.99
C MET A 126 -7.99 -5.04 -9.36
N ARG A 127 -8.07 -5.22 -8.04
CA ARG A 127 -9.24 -4.94 -7.21
C ARG A 127 -9.09 -3.57 -6.56
N ILE A 128 -10.14 -2.76 -6.68
CA ILE A 128 -10.22 -1.40 -6.12
C ILE A 128 -11.55 -1.16 -5.42
N ALA A 129 -11.57 -0.22 -4.49
CA ALA A 129 -12.77 0.19 -3.76
C ALA A 129 -13.32 1.49 -4.32
N HIS A 130 -14.63 1.53 -4.56
CA HIS A 130 -15.34 2.77 -4.90
C HIS A 130 -16.73 2.74 -4.24
N ASN A 131 -17.06 3.77 -3.47
CA ASN A 131 -18.33 3.89 -2.74
C ASN A 131 -18.73 2.64 -1.93
N GLY A 132 -17.76 2.00 -1.28
CA GLY A 132 -18.00 0.80 -0.47
C GLY A 132 -18.22 -0.49 -1.28
N ILE A 133 -18.04 -0.44 -2.60
CA ILE A 133 -18.15 -1.58 -3.50
C ILE A 133 -16.76 -1.96 -4.02
N VAL A 134 -16.52 -3.27 -4.17
CA VAL A 134 -15.30 -3.80 -4.77
C VAL A 134 -15.49 -3.91 -6.27
N TYR A 135 -14.57 -3.33 -7.03
CA TYR A 135 -14.51 -3.44 -8.48
C TYR A 135 -13.25 -4.17 -8.92
N VAL A 136 -13.33 -4.91 -10.02
CA VAL A 136 -12.18 -5.48 -10.74
C VAL A 136 -11.97 -4.69 -12.01
N VAL A 137 -10.71 -4.34 -12.28
CA VAL A 137 -10.28 -3.64 -13.48
C VAL A 137 -10.22 -4.60 -14.67
N LEU A 138 -10.93 -4.27 -15.75
CA LEU A 138 -11.05 -5.13 -16.93
C LEU A 138 -9.89 -5.01 -17.92
N SER A 139 -9.22 -3.86 -17.93
CA SER A 139 -8.09 -3.58 -18.82
C SER A 139 -7.18 -2.50 -18.24
N LYS A 140 -5.91 -2.50 -18.64
CA LYS A 140 -4.93 -1.48 -18.25
C LYS A 140 -5.36 -0.10 -18.78
N HIS A 141 -5.40 0.91 -17.91
CA HIS A 141 -5.75 2.29 -18.29
C HIS A 141 -5.32 3.30 -17.22
N ILE A 142 -5.36 4.59 -17.57
CA ILE A 142 -5.28 5.70 -16.62
C ILE A 142 -6.71 6.12 -16.27
N ALA A 143 -7.03 6.23 -14.99
CA ALA A 143 -8.35 6.63 -14.52
C ALA A 143 -8.64 8.08 -14.94
N GLU A 144 -9.72 8.29 -15.68
CA GLU A 144 -10.15 9.62 -16.11
C GLU A 144 -11.24 10.15 -15.18
N ASP A 145 -11.23 11.46 -14.96
CA ASP A 145 -12.29 12.11 -14.19
C ASP A 145 -13.66 11.89 -14.86
N GLY A 146 -14.70 11.71 -14.05
CA GLY A 146 -16.05 11.36 -14.51
C GLY A 146 -16.24 9.91 -15.02
N LYS A 147 -15.17 9.15 -15.30
CA LYS A 147 -15.21 7.72 -15.65
C LYS A 147 -15.02 6.82 -14.42
N THR A 148 -15.83 7.05 -13.40
CA THR A 148 -15.80 6.27 -12.15
C THR A 148 -16.21 4.81 -12.36
N PRO A 149 -15.86 3.88 -11.45
CA PRO A 149 -16.13 2.46 -11.61
C PRO A 149 -17.59 2.06 -11.82
N ASP A 150 -18.52 2.82 -11.23
CA ASP A 150 -19.97 2.65 -11.41
C ASP A 150 -20.50 3.15 -12.76
N LYS A 151 -19.74 3.99 -13.47
CA LYS A 151 -20.12 4.59 -14.77
C LYS A 151 -19.39 3.96 -15.95
N ALA A 152 -18.11 3.65 -15.79
CA ALA A 152 -17.25 3.12 -16.85
C ALA A 152 -17.28 1.59 -16.91
N LEU A 153 -18.44 1.02 -17.26
CA LEU A 153 -18.69 -0.44 -17.28
C LEU A 153 -17.83 -1.22 -18.29
N GLY A 154 -17.16 -0.52 -19.21
CA GLY A 154 -16.15 -1.11 -20.11
C GLY A 154 -14.76 -1.28 -19.46
N LEU A 155 -14.51 -0.58 -18.35
CA LEU A 155 -13.22 -0.58 -17.64
C LEU A 155 -13.28 -1.31 -16.29
N TYR A 156 -14.47 -1.41 -15.70
CA TYR A 156 -14.63 -1.99 -14.36
C TYR A 156 -15.85 -2.91 -14.31
N VAL A 157 -15.78 -3.89 -13.40
CA VAL A 157 -16.89 -4.77 -13.07
C VAL A 157 -17.02 -4.91 -11.56
N ILE A 158 -18.25 -4.94 -11.05
CA ILE A 158 -18.51 -5.20 -9.64
C ILE A 158 -18.10 -6.64 -9.30
N ALA A 159 -17.27 -6.78 -8.28
CA ALA A 159 -17.03 -8.08 -7.66
C ALA A 159 -18.20 -8.44 -6.75
N LYS A 160 -19.00 -9.43 -7.13
CA LYS A 160 -20.16 -9.84 -6.35
C LYS A 160 -19.74 -10.79 -5.22
N ASN A 161 -20.33 -10.57 -4.05
CA ASN A 161 -20.17 -11.44 -2.88
C ASN A 161 -21.26 -12.52 -2.84
N ASP A 162 -21.48 -13.21 -3.96
CA ASP A 162 -22.54 -14.22 -4.13
C ASP A 162 -21.98 -15.64 -4.32
N GLY A 163 -20.67 -15.82 -4.15
CA GLY A 163 -20.00 -17.11 -4.34
C GLY A 163 -19.83 -17.53 -5.81
N SER A 164 -20.22 -16.69 -6.79
CA SER A 164 -20.21 -17.03 -8.23
C SER A 164 -18.83 -17.05 -8.91
N GLY A 165 -17.73 -16.95 -8.13
CA GLY A 165 -16.37 -16.95 -8.65
C GLY A 165 -15.91 -15.58 -9.14
N ASN A 166 -15.04 -15.55 -10.16
CA ASN A 166 -14.44 -14.32 -10.67
C ASN A 166 -15.50 -13.39 -11.30
N PRO A 167 -15.44 -12.08 -11.03
CA PRO A 167 -16.43 -11.11 -11.54
C PRO A 167 -16.48 -11.11 -13.06
N LYS A 168 -17.69 -11.23 -13.63
CA LYS A 168 -17.90 -11.22 -15.08
C LYS A 168 -18.39 -9.84 -15.53
N PRO A 169 -17.77 -9.23 -16.56
CA PRO A 169 -18.23 -7.97 -17.13
C PRO A 169 -19.72 -8.02 -17.47
N GLN A 170 -20.41 -6.89 -17.33
CA GLN A 170 -21.81 -6.77 -17.74
C GLN A 170 -22.00 -6.99 -19.24
N TYR A 171 -21.01 -6.58 -20.04
CA TYR A 171 -21.01 -6.71 -21.49
C TYR A 171 -19.84 -7.60 -21.92
N GLN A 172 -20.06 -8.44 -22.92
CA GLN A 172 -18.99 -9.30 -23.45
C GLN A 172 -17.91 -8.47 -24.16
N ASN A 173 -16.66 -8.96 -24.15
CA ASN A 173 -15.63 -8.39 -25.01
C ASN A 173 -15.95 -8.66 -26.48
N TRP A 174 -15.65 -7.70 -27.36
CA TRP A 174 -15.72 -7.92 -28.79
C TRP A 174 -14.71 -8.99 -29.21
N VAL A 175 -15.17 -9.91 -30.06
CA VAL A 175 -14.40 -11.02 -30.60
C VAL A 175 -14.26 -10.86 -32.12
N LYS A 176 -13.01 -10.92 -32.62
CA LYS A 176 -12.70 -10.83 -34.05
C LYS A 176 -13.35 -11.98 -34.83
N GLY A 177 -14.04 -11.65 -35.92
CA GLY A 177 -14.69 -12.62 -36.81
C GLY A 177 -16.05 -13.12 -36.32
N LYS A 178 -16.53 -12.69 -35.15
CA LYS A 178 -17.92 -12.92 -34.71
C LYS A 178 -18.84 -11.86 -35.31
N GLU A 179 -20.00 -12.29 -35.77
CA GLU A 179 -21.07 -11.40 -36.22
C GLU A 179 -21.93 -10.94 -35.03
N TYR A 180 -22.31 -9.66 -35.06
CA TYR A 180 -23.19 -9.03 -34.09
C TYR A 180 -24.40 -8.42 -34.79
N ASN A 181 -25.52 -8.35 -34.08
CA ASN A 181 -26.76 -7.78 -34.59
C ASN A 181 -27.05 -6.41 -33.99
N SER A 182 -27.95 -5.68 -34.65
CA SER A 182 -28.34 -4.34 -34.20
C SER A 182 -28.86 -4.39 -32.76
N GLY A 183 -28.31 -3.54 -31.90
CA GLY A 183 -28.61 -3.49 -30.46
C GLY A 183 -27.64 -4.28 -29.57
N ASP A 184 -26.79 -5.15 -30.14
CA ASP A 184 -25.75 -5.82 -29.35
C ASP A 184 -24.75 -4.82 -28.79
N VAL A 185 -24.39 -4.98 -27.51
CA VAL A 185 -23.38 -4.15 -26.84
C VAL A 185 -22.16 -4.98 -26.47
N VAL A 186 -20.98 -4.46 -26.82
CA VAL A 186 -19.70 -5.11 -26.56
C VAL A 186 -18.68 -4.13 -25.95
N ILE A 187 -17.72 -4.67 -25.21
CA ILE A 187 -16.54 -3.94 -24.75
C ILE A 187 -15.45 -4.09 -25.80
N HIS A 188 -14.91 -2.97 -26.30
CA HIS A 188 -13.71 -2.97 -27.13
C HIS A 188 -12.78 -1.84 -26.69
N LYS A 189 -11.55 -2.21 -26.30
CA LYS A 189 -10.53 -1.28 -25.77
C LYS A 189 -11.06 -0.42 -24.62
N GLY A 190 -11.82 -1.02 -23.71
CA GLY A 190 -12.40 -0.35 -22.54
C GLY A 190 -13.62 0.53 -22.82
N ILE A 191 -14.05 0.64 -24.09
CA ILE A 191 -15.18 1.46 -24.52
C ILE A 191 -16.37 0.55 -24.83
N LEU A 192 -17.58 1.00 -24.47
CA LEU A 192 -18.82 0.34 -24.86
C LEU A 192 -19.22 0.76 -26.28
N TRP A 193 -19.52 -0.23 -27.10
CA TRP A 193 -19.98 -0.04 -28.47
C TRP A 193 -21.30 -0.77 -28.66
N GLU A 194 -22.29 -0.08 -29.21
CA GLU A 194 -23.56 -0.66 -29.62
C GLU A 194 -23.55 -0.87 -31.14
N CYS A 195 -23.82 -2.10 -31.58
CA CYS A 195 -23.92 -2.43 -32.99
C CYS A 195 -25.20 -1.81 -33.57
N THR A 196 -25.10 -1.20 -34.76
CA THR A 196 -26.24 -0.55 -35.41
C THR A 196 -26.77 -1.33 -36.62
N TRP A 197 -26.08 -2.40 -37.03
CA TRP A 197 -26.40 -3.22 -38.21
C TRP A 197 -26.58 -4.69 -37.83
N ASN A 198 -27.33 -5.45 -38.63
CA ASN A 198 -27.39 -6.90 -38.51
C ASN A 198 -26.22 -7.57 -39.21
N ASN A 199 -25.77 -8.71 -38.69
CA ASN A 199 -24.64 -9.50 -39.22
C ASN A 199 -23.33 -8.68 -39.39
N ASN A 200 -23.05 -7.77 -38.44
CA ASN A 200 -21.85 -6.93 -38.49
C ASN A 200 -20.64 -7.65 -37.86
N ALA A 201 -19.63 -7.94 -38.68
CA ALA A 201 -18.37 -8.54 -38.24
C ALA A 201 -17.20 -7.52 -38.11
N ARG A 202 -17.46 -6.23 -38.33
CA ARG A 202 -16.42 -5.18 -38.30
C ARG A 202 -15.93 -4.92 -36.88
N GLU A 203 -14.66 -4.53 -36.74
CA GLU A 203 -14.10 -4.06 -35.46
C GLU A 203 -14.73 -2.71 -35.06
N PRO A 204 -15.20 -2.53 -33.81
CA PRO A 204 -15.71 -1.26 -33.32
C PRO A 204 -14.63 -0.17 -33.31
N SER A 205 -14.93 0.97 -33.93
CA SER A 205 -14.12 2.19 -33.86
C SER A 205 -14.96 3.39 -34.30
N GLU A 206 -14.49 4.62 -34.03
CA GLU A 206 -15.23 5.84 -34.42
C GLU A 206 -15.35 6.00 -35.95
N LEU A 207 -14.41 5.40 -36.70
CA LEU A 207 -14.39 5.43 -38.16
C LEU A 207 -15.13 4.24 -38.77
N ALA A 208 -15.48 3.22 -37.98
CA ALA A 208 -16.14 2.03 -38.48
C ALA A 208 -17.66 2.26 -38.60
N LEU A 209 -18.19 1.98 -39.78
CA LEU A 209 -19.63 1.88 -39.98
C LEU A 209 -20.21 0.70 -39.18
N GLY A 210 -21.44 0.84 -38.71
CA GLY A 210 -22.16 -0.22 -38.01
C GLY A 210 -21.96 -0.25 -36.49
N TRP A 211 -21.23 0.72 -35.92
CA TRP A 211 -21.00 0.84 -34.47
C TRP A 211 -21.22 2.28 -34.00
N LYS A 212 -21.80 2.46 -32.80
CA LYS A 212 -21.86 3.74 -32.09
C LYS A 212 -21.30 3.60 -30.68
N LYS A 213 -20.60 4.62 -30.18
CA LYS A 213 -20.20 4.69 -28.76
C LYS A 213 -21.45 4.81 -27.89
N LYS A 214 -21.43 4.12 -26.75
CA LYS A 214 -22.50 4.13 -25.74
C LYS A 214 -22.06 4.82 -24.46
#